data_AF-A0A8J2KWU3-F1
#
_entry.id   AF-A0A8J2KWU3-F1
#
_cell.length_a   1.000
_cell.length_b   1.000
_cell.length_c   1.000
_cell.angle_alpha   90.00
_cell.angle_beta   90.00
_cell.angle_gamma   90.00
#
_symmetry.space_group_name_H-M   'P 1'
#
loop_
_entity.id
_entity.type
_entity.pdbx_description
1 polymer ?
#
loop_
_entity_poly.entity_id
_entity_poly.type
_entity_poly.pdbx_seq_one_letter_code
_entity_poly.pdbx_strand_id
1 'polypeptide(L)'
;MIVQQYISKPLLINDRKFDLRIYVLVTNFHPLRVYLYNDGLVRFAPVKYSHDVKRVSDRYMHLTNYSVNKNCDLYTQNEDANACKGHKCIFSFIAAK
;
A
#
# COMPACT_ATOMS: atom_id res chain seq x y z
N MET A 1 8.84 -20.45 -9.55
CA MET A 1 7.62 -19.83 -8.98
C MET A 1 7.69 -19.99 -7.47
N ILE A 2 7.38 -18.95 -6.70
CA ILE A 2 7.26 -19.04 -5.24
C ILE A 2 5.76 -19.11 -4.93
N VAL A 3 5.36 -20.04 -4.07
CA VAL A 3 4.00 -20.13 -3.54
C VAL A 3 4.02 -19.55 -2.13
N GLN A 4 3.17 -18.56 -1.88
CA GLN A 4 3.05 -17.89 -0.58
C GLN A 4 1.60 -17.94 -0.12
N GLN A 5 1.39 -18.21 1.17
CA GLN A 5 0.07 -18.10 1.77
C GLN A 5 -0.46 -16.66 1.65
N TYR A 6 -1.66 -16.52 1.09
CA TYR A 6 -2.33 -15.23 0.96
C TYR A 6 -2.90 -14.78 2.31
N ILE A 7 -2.64 -13.53 2.69
CA ILE A 7 -3.25 -12.92 3.87
C ILE A 7 -4.70 -12.57 3.52
N SER A 8 -5.62 -13.45 3.89
CA SER A 8 -7.05 -13.39 3.55
C SER A 8 -7.85 -12.43 4.44
N LYS A 9 -7.30 -12.01 5.58
CA LYS A 9 -7.89 -11.03 6.51
C LYS A 9 -6.91 -9.86 6.74
N PRO A 10 -6.62 -9.03 5.72
CA PRO A 10 -5.74 -7.89 5.88
C PRO A 10 -6.42 -6.81 6.74
N LEU A 11 -5.61 -5.98 7.40
CA LEU A 11 -6.11 -4.73 7.97
C LEU A 11 -6.63 -3.84 6.83
N LEU A 12 -7.80 -3.24 7.05
CA LEU A 12 -8.45 -2.37 6.08
C LEU A 12 -8.58 -0.96 6.65
N ILE A 13 -8.40 0.04 5.80
CA ILE A 13 -8.73 1.44 6.10
C ILE A 13 -9.75 1.85 5.04
N ASN A 14 -10.90 2.37 5.47
CA ASN A 14 -12.03 2.69 4.58
C ASN A 14 -12.43 1.51 3.68
N ASP A 15 -12.46 0.30 4.23
CA ASP A 15 -12.71 -0.98 3.54
C ASP A 15 -11.72 -1.33 2.43
N ARG A 16 -10.56 -0.68 2.36
CA ARG A 16 -9.57 -0.88 1.30
C ARG A 16 -8.33 -1.55 1.84
N LYS A 17 -7.83 -2.53 1.07
CA LYS A 17 -6.52 -3.12 1.32
C LYS A 17 -5.44 -2.08 1.04
N PHE A 18 -4.39 -2.11 1.84
CA PHE A 18 -3.24 -1.25 1.65
C PHE A 18 -1.94 -1.97 1.95
N ASP A 19 -0.84 -1.36 1.51
CA ASP A 19 0.49 -1.71 1.97
C ASP A 19 1.25 -0.45 2.41
N LEU A 20 2.27 -0.65 3.25
CA LEU A 20 3.17 0.39 3.70
C LEU A 20 4.53 0.25 3.00
N ARG A 21 4.94 1.29 2.29
CA ARG A 21 6.29 1.45 1.78
C ARG A 21 7.13 2.21 2.80
N ILE A 22 8.05 1.48 3.41
CA ILE A 22 9.05 1.99 4.34
C ILE A 22 10.38 2.18 3.59
N TYR A 23 11.08 3.28 3.84
CA TYR A 23 12.39 3.54 3.25
C TYR A 23 13.50 3.24 4.26
N VAL A 24 14.46 2.43 3.85
CA VAL A 24 15.60 2.00 4.67
C VAL A 24 16.89 2.32 3.91
N LEU A 25 17.83 2.99 4.57
CA LEU A 25 19.17 3.28 4.05
C LEU A 25 20.18 2.43 4.80
N VAL A 26 20.96 1.63 4.07
CA VAL A 26 22.08 0.87 4.63
C VAL A 26 23.37 1.53 4.18
N THR A 27 24.20 1.99 5.12
CA THR A 27 25.44 2.73 4.79
C THR A 27 26.70 1.90 5.00
N ASN A 28 26.63 0.87 5.84
CA ASN A 28 27.76 -0.03 6.09
C ASN A 28 27.22 -1.42 6.46
N PHE A 29 27.94 -2.47 6.09
CA PHE A 29 27.65 -3.86 6.46
C PHE A 29 28.57 -4.38 7.57
N HIS A 30 29.71 -3.73 7.81
CA HIS A 30 30.65 -4.10 8.86
C HIS A 30 31.39 -2.87 9.43
N PRO A 31 30.97 -2.33 10.60
CA PRO A 31 29.77 -2.70 11.34
C PRO A 31 28.49 -2.36 10.57
N LEU A 32 27.44 -3.16 10.74
CA LEU A 32 26.14 -2.93 10.10
C LEU A 32 25.56 -1.58 10.57
N ARG A 33 25.27 -0.68 9.63
CA ARG A 33 24.62 0.61 9.88
C ARG A 33 23.39 0.75 8.98
N VAL A 34 22.22 0.80 9.61
CA VAL A 34 20.90 0.83 8.98
C VAL A 34 20.11 2.00 9.54
N TYR A 35 19.49 2.79 8.66
CA TYR A 35 18.69 3.97 9.00
C TYR A 35 17.28 3.79 8.44
N LEU A 36 16.29 4.09 9.27
CA LEU A 36 14.89 4.13 8.88
C LEU A 36 14.50 5.58 8.57
N TYR A 37 13.90 5.83 7.41
CA TYR A 37 13.35 7.15 7.14
C TYR A 37 12.10 7.39 8.00
N ASN A 38 11.93 8.61 8.51
CA ASN A 38 10.85 8.92 9.46
C ASN A 38 9.45 8.75 8.88
N ASP A 39 9.31 8.86 7.56
CA ASP A 39 8.02 8.75 6.89
C ASP A 39 7.98 7.64 5.84
N GLY A 40 6.76 7.21 5.53
CA GLY A 40 6.50 6.15 4.56
C GLY A 40 5.40 6.53 3.59
N LEU A 41 5.14 5.68 2.61
CA LEU A 41 3.97 5.81 1.75
C LEU A 41 2.97 4.70 2.04
N VAL A 42 1.71 5.07 2.23
CA VAL A 42 0.60 4.12 2.26
C VAL A 42 -0.04 4.08 0.88
N ARG A 43 -0.18 2.87 0.33
CA ARG A 43 -0.73 2.64 -1.01
C ARG A 43 -2.00 1.82 -0.90
N PHE A 44 -3.11 2.41 -1.34
CA PHE A 44 -4.43 1.80 -1.26
C PHE A 44 -4.82 1.10 -2.56
N ALA A 45 -5.58 0.03 -2.42
CA ALA A 45 -6.32 -0.57 -3.51
C ALA A 45 -7.52 0.33 -3.90
N PRO A 46 -7.72 0.60 -5.21
CA PRO A 46 -8.84 1.42 -5.69
C PRO A 46 -10.20 0.71 -5.64
N VAL A 47 -10.22 -0.59 -5.37
CA VAL A 47 -11.45 -1.36 -5.13
C VAL A 47 -11.55 -1.75 -3.65
N LYS A 48 -12.76 -1.66 -3.07
CA LYS A 48 -13.03 -2.13 -1.70
C LYS A 48 -12.78 -3.63 -1.58
N TYR A 49 -12.21 -4.05 -0.47
CA TYR A 49 -11.89 -5.44 -0.19
C TYR A 49 -13.16 -6.25 0.10
N SER A 50 -13.26 -7.43 -0.51
CA SER A 50 -14.28 -8.43 -0.22
C SER A 50 -13.61 -9.79 -0.02
N HIS A 51 -14.21 -10.62 0.84
CA HIS A 51 -13.83 -12.01 1.05
C HIS A 51 -14.51 -12.98 0.07
N ASP A 52 -15.33 -12.47 -0.85
CA ASP A 52 -16.04 -13.29 -1.82
C ASP A 52 -15.06 -14.02 -2.75
N VAL A 53 -15.15 -15.34 -2.79
CA VAL A 53 -14.30 -16.20 -3.64
C VAL A 53 -14.40 -15.81 -5.11
N LYS A 54 -15.58 -15.34 -5.55
CA LYS A 54 -15.83 -14.87 -6.92
C LYS A 54 -14.99 -13.65 -7.30
N ARG A 55 -14.52 -12.87 -6.32
CA ARG A 55 -13.73 -11.66 -6.54
C ARG A 55 -12.24 -11.86 -6.40
N VAL A 56 -11.76 -13.09 -6.15
CA VAL A 56 -10.33 -13.39 -5.99
C VAL A 56 -9.51 -13.09 -7.24
N SER A 57 -10.13 -13.10 -8.43
CA SER A 57 -9.48 -12.71 -9.68
C SER A 57 -9.34 -11.19 -9.87
N ASP A 58 -9.99 -10.37 -9.02
CA ASP A 58 -9.93 -8.91 -9.11
C ASP A 58 -8.61 -8.38 -8.56
N ARG A 59 -7.65 -8.17 -9.48
CA ARG A 59 -6.31 -7.68 -9.16
C ARG A 59 -6.31 -6.29 -8.56
N TYR A 60 -7.27 -5.43 -8.89
CA TYR A 60 -7.33 -4.05 -8.38
C TYR A 60 -7.78 -3.96 -6.92
N MET A 61 -8.40 -5.03 -6.41
CA MET A 61 -8.77 -5.19 -5.01
C MET A 61 -7.63 -5.79 -4.18
N HIS A 62 -6.91 -6.77 -4.74
CA HIS A 62 -5.94 -7.57 -3.99
C HIS A 62 -4.50 -7.09 -4.13
N LEU A 63 -4.15 -6.38 -5.21
CA LEU A 63 -2.84 -5.78 -5.42
C LEU A 63 -2.91 -4.28 -5.13
N THR A 64 -1.95 -3.80 -4.36
CA THR A 64 -1.82 -2.37 -3.97
C THR A 64 -0.75 -1.65 -4.81
N ASN A 65 -0.17 -2.35 -5.79
CA ASN A 65 0.87 -1.85 -6.66
C ASN A 65 0.36 -0.69 -7.52
N TYR A 66 1.05 0.45 -7.47
CA TYR A 66 0.77 1.59 -8.33
C TYR A 66 0.76 1.23 -9.82
N SER A 67 1.71 0.41 -10.27
CA SER A 67 1.80 0.00 -11.69
C SER A 67 0.58 -0.73 -12.21
N VAL A 68 -0.13 -1.46 -11.34
CA VAL A 68 -1.38 -2.15 -11.66
C VAL A 68 -2.54 -1.16 -11.51
N ASN A 69 -2.65 -0.52 -10.35
CA ASN A 69 -3.82 0.28 -10.00
C ASN A 69 -3.96 1.57 -10.78
N LYS A 70 -2.87 2.13 -11.33
CA LYS A 70 -2.94 3.32 -12.19
C LYS A 70 -3.81 3.14 -13.44
N ASN A 71 -4.05 1.88 -13.86
CA ASN A 71 -4.88 1.54 -15.00
C ASN A 71 -6.34 1.25 -14.61
N CYS A 72 -6.69 1.38 -13.33
CA CYS A 72 -8.06 1.23 -12.85
C CYS A 72 -8.77 2.57 -12.93
N ASP A 73 -9.99 2.60 -13.48
CA ASP A 73 -10.78 3.83 -13.59
C ASP A 73 -11.14 4.44 -12.22
N LEU A 74 -11.17 3.61 -11.16
CA LEU A 74 -11.43 4.05 -9.78
C LEU A 74 -10.19 4.61 -9.08
N TYR A 75 -9.02 4.59 -9.73
CA TYR A 75 -7.79 5.09 -9.13
C TYR A 75 -7.73 6.62 -9.17
N THR A 76 -7.84 7.22 -7.99
CA THR A 76 -7.63 8.66 -7.81
C THR A 76 -6.19 8.96 -7.34
N GLN A 77 -5.50 9.82 -8.07
CA GLN A 77 -4.20 10.38 -7.68
C GLN A 77 -4.42 11.59 -6.76
N ASN A 78 -3.52 11.79 -5.81
CA ASN A 78 -3.51 13.02 -5.01
C ASN A 78 -2.99 14.21 -5.83
N GLU A 79 -3.63 15.36 -5.66
CA GLU A 79 -3.23 16.63 -6.29
C GLU A 79 -1.92 17.16 -5.71
N ASP A 80 -1.69 16.94 -4.42
CA ASP A 80 -0.50 17.35 -3.68
C ASP A 80 0.11 16.14 -2.93
N ALA A 81 1.44 16.13 -2.78
CA ALA A 81 2.16 15.15 -1.98
C ALA A 81 1.72 15.16 -0.50
N ASN A 82 1.28 16.31 0.01
CA ASN A 82 0.77 16.47 1.37
C ASN A 82 -0.74 16.16 1.50
N ALA A 83 -1.42 15.83 0.41
CA ALA A 83 -2.83 15.47 0.45
C ALA A 83 -3.02 13.96 0.61
N CYS A 84 -4.00 13.56 1.44
CA CYS A 84 -4.45 12.16 1.55
C CYS A 84 -5.94 12.01 1.20
N LYS A 85 -6.28 12.34 -0.05
CA LYS A 85 -7.64 12.15 -0.62
C LYS A 85 -7.71 10.99 -1.62
N GLY A 86 -6.60 10.67 -2.26
CA GLY A 86 -6.43 9.60 -3.23
C GLY A 86 -5.78 8.34 -2.65
N HIS A 87 -5.29 7.47 -3.54
CA HIS A 87 -4.85 6.12 -3.19
C HIS A 87 -3.37 5.99 -2.83
N LYS A 88 -2.66 7.11 -2.67
CA LYS A 88 -1.24 7.16 -2.31
C LYS A 88 -1.00 8.29 -1.32
N CYS A 89 -0.88 7.97 -0.03
CA CYS A 89 -0.72 8.94 1.04
C CYS A 89 0.64 8.80 1.74
N ILE A 90 1.05 9.83 2.49
CA ILE A 90 2.14 9.73 3.45
C ILE A 90 1.63 9.06 4.73
N PHE A 91 2.46 8.22 5.34
CA PHE A 91 2.09 7.43 6.52
C PHE A 91 1.72 8.29 7.73
N SER A 92 2.45 9.37 7.98
CA SER A 92 2.16 10.30 9.08
C SER A 92 0.71 10.83 9.08
N PHE A 93 0.08 11.04 7.92
CA PHE A 93 -1.33 11.48 7.86
C PHE A 93 -2.34 10.42 8.31
N ILE A 94 -1.97 9.14 8.28
CA ILE A 94 -2.84 8.03 8.66
C ILE A 94 -2.59 7.66 10.12
N ALA A 95 -1.34 7.71 10.58
CA ALA A 95 -0.99 7.41 11.97
C ALA A 95 -1.48 8.48 12.97
N ALA A 96 -1.77 9.70 12.51
CA ALA A 96 -2.28 10.80 13.33
C ALA A 96 -3.82 10.81 13.50
N LYS A 97 -4.54 9.85 12.92
CA LYS A 97 -5.99 9.65 13.09
C LYS A 97 -6.26 8.38 13.89
#